data_AF-A0A5E4IRP3-F1
#
_entry.id   AF-A0A5E4IRP3-F1
#
_cell.length_a   1.000
_cell.length_b   1.000
_cell.length_c   1.000
_cell.angle_alpha   90.00
_cell.angle_beta   90.00
_cell.angle_gamma   90.00
#
_symmetry.space_group_name_H-M   'P 1'
#
loop_
_entity.id
_entity.type
_entity.pdbx_description
1 polymer ?
#
loop_
_entity_poly.entity_id
_entity_poly.type
_entity_poly.pdbx_seq_one_letter_code
_entity_poly.pdbx_strand_id
1 'polypeptide(L)'
;MHKMVAPKQRKIKKRMRKSPGGRTTFKPKEEKPAKRLCALCGGGLHGMNPKASKKTQKRPERVFGGVVCPQCVMILMKERTRMQAGFLKEQDVPLTHLYYIRALERK
;
A
#
# COMPACT_ATOMS: atom_id res chain seq x y z
N MET A 1 -32.05 33.30 -4.21
CA MET A 1 -31.94 32.79 -2.82
C MET A 1 -30.72 31.88 -2.71
N HIS A 2 -29.59 32.36 -2.19
CA HIS A 2 -28.44 31.49 -1.90
C HIS A 2 -28.74 30.74 -0.60
N LYS A 3 -29.27 29.51 -0.70
CA LYS A 3 -29.42 28.64 0.48
C LYS A 3 -28.03 28.33 1.03
N MET A 4 -27.68 28.96 2.14
CA MET A 4 -26.40 28.72 2.82
C MET A 4 -26.33 27.25 3.22
N VAL A 5 -25.40 26.51 2.62
CA VAL A 5 -25.16 25.10 2.96
C VAL A 5 -24.49 25.05 4.33
N ALA A 6 -25.00 24.21 5.23
CA ALA A 6 -24.44 24.05 6.57
C ALA A 6 -22.91 23.82 6.51
N PRO A 7 -22.10 24.41 7.41
CA PRO A 7 -20.63 24.37 7.33
C PRO A 7 -20.05 22.95 7.17
N LYS A 8 -20.62 21.96 7.88
CA LYS A 8 -20.23 20.54 7.79
C LYS A 8 -20.51 19.93 6.40
N GLN A 9 -21.56 20.38 5.74
CA GLN A 9 -21.99 19.91 4.42
C GLN A 9 -21.19 20.56 3.26
N ARG A 10 -20.36 21.58 3.55
CA ARG A 10 -19.50 22.27 2.57
C ARG A 10 -18.19 21.50 2.29
N LYS A 11 -17.63 20.82 3.30
CA LYS A 11 -16.35 20.10 3.20
C LYS A 11 -16.47 18.70 2.57
N ILE A 12 -17.68 18.14 2.56
CA ILE A 12 -17.92 16.77 2.09
C ILE A 12 -18.05 16.74 0.57
N LYS A 13 -17.25 15.91 -0.11
CA LYS A 13 -17.39 15.63 -1.54
C LYS A 13 -18.71 14.91 -1.79
N LYS A 14 -19.51 15.36 -2.78
CA LYS A 14 -20.83 14.78 -3.10
C LYS A 14 -20.84 14.17 -4.50
N ARG A 15 -21.64 13.13 -4.69
CA ARG A 15 -21.92 12.50 -5.99
C ARG A 15 -23.42 12.57 -6.27
N MET A 16 -23.76 13.05 -7.46
CA MET A 16 -25.14 13.06 -7.94
C MET A 16 -25.59 11.63 -8.31
N ARG A 17 -26.76 11.23 -7.82
CA ARG A 17 -27.40 9.93 -8.07
C ARG A 17 -28.89 10.10 -8.30
N LYS A 18 -29.41 9.47 -9.36
CA LYS A 18 -30.85 9.30 -9.53
C LYS A 18 -31.31 8.15 -8.64
N SER A 19 -32.35 8.40 -7.87
CA SER A 19 -33.04 7.39 -7.08
C SER A 19 -33.99 6.57 -7.98
N PRO A 20 -34.38 5.35 -7.58
CA PRO A 20 -35.32 4.54 -8.36
C PRO A 20 -36.64 5.26 -8.69
N GLY A 21 -37.13 6.13 -7.78
CA GLY A 21 -38.33 6.96 -8.00
C GLY A 21 -38.09 8.23 -8.83
N GLY A 22 -37.07 8.27 -9.69
CA GLY A 22 -36.80 9.37 -10.61
C GLY A 22 -36.19 10.65 -10.00
N ARG A 23 -36.16 10.77 -8.67
CA ARG A 23 -35.61 11.97 -7.99
C ARG A 23 -34.09 11.99 -8.02
N THR A 24 -33.48 13.14 -8.31
CA THR A 24 -32.04 13.35 -8.24
C THR A 24 -31.62 13.72 -6.82
N THR A 25 -30.69 12.97 -6.22
CA THR A 25 -30.18 13.19 -4.86
C THR A 25 -28.65 13.29 -4.84
N PHE A 26 -28.11 14.08 -3.92
CA PHE A 26 -26.66 14.15 -3.68
C PHE A 26 -26.30 13.23 -2.53
N LYS A 27 -25.49 12.20 -2.80
CA LYS A 27 -24.94 11.31 -1.77
C LYS A 27 -23.49 11.69 -1.44
N PRO A 28 -23.03 11.56 -0.18
CA PRO A 28 -21.64 11.75 0.14
C PRO A 28 -20.77 10.75 -0.63
N LYS A 29 -19.64 11.22 -1.14
CA LYS A 29 -18.68 10.43 -1.90
C LYS A 29 -17.51 10.09 -0.99
N GLU A 30 -17.24 8.80 -0.84
CA GLU A 30 -16.03 8.34 -0.16
C GLU A 30 -14.78 8.77 -0.93
N GLU A 31 -13.72 9.07 -0.16
CA GLU A 31 -12.42 9.37 -0.75
C GLU A 31 -11.79 8.12 -1.35
N LYS A 32 -10.98 8.33 -2.39
CA LYS A 32 -10.19 7.26 -2.99
C LYS A 32 -9.05 6.93 -2.01
N PRO A 33 -8.91 5.66 -1.60
CA PRO A 33 -7.83 5.27 -0.72
C PRO A 33 -6.49 5.46 -1.43
N ALA A 34 -5.45 5.79 -0.67
CA ALA A 34 -4.09 5.91 -1.20
C ALA A 34 -3.62 4.55 -1.76
N LYS A 35 -2.80 4.62 -2.82
CA LYS A 35 -2.15 3.43 -3.38
C LYS A 35 -1.14 2.89 -2.36
N ARG A 36 -0.99 1.57 -2.30
CA ARG A 36 0.09 0.95 -1.52
C ARG A 36 1.38 0.99 -2.34
N LEU A 37 2.46 1.44 -1.73
CA LEU A 37 3.76 1.60 -2.37
C LEU A 37 4.78 0.67 -1.72
N CYS A 38 5.78 0.26 -2.50
CA CYS A 38 6.94 -0.48 -2.03
C CYS A 38 7.82 0.41 -1.16
N ALA A 39 8.24 -0.08 -0.01
CA ALA A 39 9.11 0.66 0.91
C ALA A 39 10.55 0.86 0.39
N LEU A 40 10.99 0.06 -0.60
CA LEU A 40 12.32 0.17 -1.19
C LEU A 40 12.32 1.02 -2.48
N CYS A 41 11.52 0.64 -3.47
CA CYS A 41 11.54 1.31 -4.78
C CYS A 41 10.38 2.30 -5.00
N GLY A 42 9.43 2.42 -4.08
CA GLY A 42 8.23 3.25 -4.25
C GLY A 42 7.21 2.71 -5.28
N GLY A 43 7.49 1.58 -5.94
CA GLY A 43 6.59 0.98 -6.93
C GLY A 43 5.23 0.57 -6.34
N GLY A 44 4.17 0.65 -7.14
CA GLY A 44 2.81 0.28 -6.71
C GLY A 44 2.69 -1.22 -6.37
N LEU A 45 2.07 -1.53 -5.24
CA LEU A 45 1.80 -2.90 -4.82
C LEU A 45 0.42 -3.35 -5.33
N HIS A 46 0.41 -4.38 -6.17
CA HIS A 46 -0.80 -4.97 -6.75
C HIS A 46 -1.40 -6.07 -5.85
N GLY A 47 -2.67 -6.38 -6.07
CA GLY A 47 -3.37 -7.47 -5.38
C GLY A 47 -3.72 -7.20 -3.91
N MET A 48 -3.61 -5.95 -3.46
CA MET A 48 -3.93 -5.56 -2.09
C MET A 48 -5.05 -4.54 -2.10
N ASN A 49 -6.11 -4.82 -1.35
CA ASN A 49 -7.21 -3.88 -1.21
C ASN A 49 -7.03 -3.02 0.06
N PRO A 50 -6.84 -1.68 -0.06
CA PRO A 50 -6.67 -0.81 1.10
C PRO A 50 -7.92 -0.73 1.98
N LYS A 51 -9.11 -1.02 1.44
CA LYS A 51 -10.37 -1.05 2.18
C LYS A 51 -10.75 -2.44 2.72
N ALA A 52 -9.94 -3.46 2.46
CA ALA A 52 -10.27 -4.81 2.90
C ALA A 52 -10.09 -5.00 4.41
N SER A 53 -10.99 -5.80 5.00
CA SER A 53 -10.96 -6.20 6.41
C SER A 53 -10.18 -7.50 6.62
N LYS A 54 -10.32 -8.48 5.72
CA LYS A 54 -9.71 -9.81 5.80
C LYS A 54 -8.18 -9.74 5.66
N LYS A 55 -7.46 -10.53 6.46
CA LYS A 55 -5.98 -10.57 6.47
C LYS A 55 -5.40 -10.90 5.08
N THR A 56 -5.98 -11.87 4.38
CA THR A 56 -5.57 -12.32 3.04
C THR A 56 -5.76 -11.26 1.96
N GLN A 57 -6.81 -10.43 2.07
CA GLN A 57 -7.07 -9.35 1.13
C GLN A 57 -6.20 -8.10 1.39
N LYS A 58 -5.68 -7.96 2.62
CA LYS A 58 -4.77 -6.86 3.00
C LYS A 58 -3.36 -7.09 2.49
N ARG A 59 -2.87 -8.34 2.51
CA ARG A 59 -1.51 -8.69 2.10
C ARG A 59 -1.42 -10.12 1.52
N PRO A 60 -0.56 -10.34 0.51
CA PRO A 60 -0.16 -11.67 0.06
C PRO A 60 0.64 -12.41 1.15
N GLU A 61 0.68 -13.74 1.04
CA GLU A 61 1.28 -14.64 2.04
C GLU A 61 2.81 -14.78 1.94
N ARG A 62 3.45 -14.14 0.95
CA ARG A 62 4.91 -14.17 0.79
C ARG A 62 5.65 -13.35 1.85
N VAL A 63 6.96 -13.60 1.95
CA VAL A 63 7.89 -12.81 2.76
C VAL A 63 7.83 -11.34 2.37
N PHE A 64 7.72 -10.47 3.38
CA PHE A 64 7.50 -9.02 3.25
C PHE A 64 6.30 -8.62 2.36
N GLY A 65 5.31 -9.52 2.21
CA GLY A 65 4.06 -9.26 1.51
C GLY A 65 3.32 -8.08 2.15
N GLY A 66 3.03 -7.06 1.35
CA GLY A 66 2.38 -5.83 1.84
C GLY A 66 3.30 -4.63 1.99
N VAL A 67 4.62 -4.85 2.00
CA VAL A 67 5.62 -3.82 2.30
C VAL A 67 6.62 -3.68 1.16
N VAL A 68 7.17 -4.79 0.67
CA VAL A 68 8.19 -4.80 -0.38
C VAL A 68 7.63 -5.50 -1.61
N CYS A 69 7.89 -5.00 -2.83
CA CYS A 69 7.45 -5.62 -4.08
C CYS A 69 8.18 -6.95 -4.34
N PRO A 70 7.63 -7.88 -5.16
CA PRO A 70 8.26 -9.17 -5.40
C PRO A 70 9.66 -9.05 -6.01
N GLN A 71 9.89 -8.05 -6.85
CA GLN A 71 11.20 -7.81 -7.47
C GLN A 71 12.27 -7.45 -6.43
N CYS A 72 12.00 -6.48 -5.56
CA CYS A 72 12.93 -6.13 -4.49
C CYS A 72 13.17 -7.30 -3.53
N VAL A 73 12.15 -8.11 -3.23
CA VAL A 73 12.36 -9.32 -2.41
C VAL A 73 13.34 -10.29 -3.08
N MET A 74 13.26 -10.50 -4.40
CA MET A 74 14.24 -11.35 -5.09
C MET A 74 15.67 -10.79 -4.99
N ILE A 75 15.84 -9.47 -5.05
CA ILE A 75 17.15 -8.83 -4.91
C ILE A 75 17.69 -9.07 -3.49
N LEU A 76 16.87 -8.81 -2.47
CA LEU A 76 17.23 -9.06 -1.07
C LEU A 76 17.62 -10.51 -0.81
N MET A 77 16.91 -11.46 -1.43
CA MET A 77 17.24 -12.89 -1.30
C MET A 77 18.59 -13.23 -1.95
N LYS A 78 18.88 -12.67 -3.13
CA LYS A 78 20.18 -12.86 -3.80
C LYS A 78 21.33 -12.26 -2.99
N GLU A 79 21.15 -11.05 -2.48
CA GLU A 79 22.13 -10.36 -1.62
C GLU A 79 22.38 -11.17 -0.35
N ARG A 80 21.32 -11.64 0.32
CA ARG A 80 21.43 -12.55 1.46
C ARG A 80 22.27 -13.78 1.14
N THR A 81 21.98 -14.49 0.05
CA THR A 81 22.73 -15.69 -0.33
C THR A 81 24.20 -15.38 -0.62
N ARG A 82 24.50 -14.24 -1.25
CA ARG A 82 25.88 -13.82 -1.51
C ARG A 82 26.64 -13.43 -0.24
N MET A 83 25.96 -12.79 0.71
CA MET A 83 26.52 -12.49 2.04
C MET A 83 26.81 -13.78 2.82
N GLN A 84 25.88 -14.74 2.80
CA GLN A 84 26.06 -16.04 3.45
C GLN A 84 27.22 -16.84 2.86
N ALA A 85 27.42 -16.77 1.54
CA ALA A 85 28.55 -17.39 0.86
C ALA A 85 29.86 -16.60 0.99
N GLY A 86 29.86 -15.45 1.67
CA GLY A 86 31.06 -14.65 1.93
C GLY A 86 31.54 -13.79 0.75
N PHE A 87 30.79 -13.73 -0.36
CA PHE A 87 31.15 -12.92 -1.53
C PHE A 87 30.84 -11.42 -1.35
N LEU A 88 29.93 -11.07 -0.45
CA LEU A 88 29.56 -9.68 -0.13
C LEU A 88 29.72 -9.45 1.38
N LYS A 89 30.30 -8.30 1.75
CA LYS A 89 30.33 -7.84 3.14
C LYS A 89 29.14 -6.92 3.40
N GLU A 90 28.82 -6.71 4.68
CA GLU A 90 27.75 -5.77 5.07
C GLU A 90 27.98 -4.35 4.53
N GLN A 91 29.24 -3.95 4.39
CA GLN A 91 29.64 -2.62 3.93
C GLN A 91 29.26 -2.37 2.45
N ASP A 92 29.18 -3.43 1.65
CA ASP A 92 28.92 -3.35 0.22
C ASP A 92 27.42 -3.30 -0.12
N VAL A 93 26.56 -3.55 0.87
CA VAL A 93 25.11 -3.59 0.71
C VAL A 93 24.49 -2.29 1.21
N PRO A 94 23.55 -1.68 0.47
CA PRO A 94 22.91 -0.46 0.92
C PRO A 94 22.17 -0.67 2.24
N LEU A 95 22.24 0.32 3.13
CA LEU A 95 21.64 0.28 4.48
C LEU A 95 20.16 -0.12 4.47
N THR A 96 19.42 0.33 3.44
CA THR A 96 18.00 -0.02 3.26
C THR A 96 17.79 -1.51 3.04
N HIS A 97 18.68 -2.18 2.31
CA HIS A 97 18.60 -3.63 2.07
C HIS A 97 19.08 -4.42 3.28
N LEU A 98 20.16 -3.97 3.94
CA LEU A 98 20.66 -4.57 5.18
C LEU A 98 19.58 -4.70 6.26
N TYR A 99 18.71 -3.68 6.40
CA TYR A 99 17.59 -3.74 7.33
C TYR A 99 16.68 -4.95 7.09
N TYR A 100 16.32 -5.21 5.82
CA TYR A 100 15.46 -6.33 5.47
C TYR A 100 16.20 -7.67 5.53
N ILE A 101 17.48 -7.71 5.17
CA ILE A 101 18.31 -8.93 5.24
C ILE A 101 18.47 -9.37 6.70
N ARG A 102 18.84 -8.45 7.60
CA ARG A 102 18.91 -8.74 9.05
C ARG A 102 17.56 -9.17 9.62
N ALA A 103 16.46 -8.61 9.13
CA ALA A 103 15.11 -9.03 9.53
C ALA A 103 14.76 -10.46 9.07
N LEU A 104 15.41 -10.99 8.03
CA LEU A 104 15.26 -12.38 7.59
C LEU A 104 16.06 -13.37 8.44
N GLU A 105 17.15 -12.93 9.06
CA GLU A 105 18.03 -13.76 9.90
C GLU A 105 17.56 -13.84 11.36
N ARG A 106 16.79 -12.84 11.82
CA ARG A 106 16.17 -12.82 13.16
C ARG A 106 14.99 -13.78 13.33
N LYS A 107 14.68 -14.58 12.31
CA LYS A 107 13.53 -15.47 12.23
C LYS A 107 14.00 -16.91 12.14
#